data_AF-A0A7S0AEC0-F1
#
_entry.id   AF-A0A7S0AEC0-F1
#
_cell.length_a   1.000
_cell.length_b   1.000
_cell.length_c   1.000
_cell.angle_alpha   90.00
_cell.angle_beta   90.00
_cell.angle_gamma   90.00
#
_symmetry.space_group_name_H-M   'P 1'
#
loop_
_entity.id
_entity.type
_entity.pdbx_description
1 polymer ?
#
loop_
_entity_poly.entity_id
_entity_poly.type
_entity_poly.pdbx_seq_one_letter_code
_entity_poly.pdbx_strand_id
1 'polypeptide(L)'
;RPFRGDGFANRQQFARTLTAAHLCAAPASKDGNCTKDRRKMCGLPGRHRPSSGVLEVLLGQASKAAGVEGADRVERPMLKGLNESQREAMAEAAARCLTLVQGPPGTGKTTVAVRILRAWAAAGPQAGHGVLCASDSNIAVDNVVEGLAREGVTVV
;
A
#
# COMPACT_ATOMS: atom_id res chain seq x y z
N ARG A 1 -19.73 11.02 29.44
CA ARG A 1 -18.46 11.71 29.13
C ARG A 1 -18.18 11.49 27.65
N PRO A 2 -18.22 12.52 26.77
CA PRO A 2 -17.96 12.30 25.37
C PRO A 2 -16.45 12.14 25.15
N PHE A 3 -16.08 11.10 24.43
CA PHE A 3 -14.71 10.79 24.03
C PHE A 3 -14.21 11.93 23.13
N ARG A 4 -13.37 12.82 23.67
CA ARG A 4 -12.70 13.86 22.88
C ARG A 4 -11.49 13.20 22.23
N GLY A 5 -11.71 12.58 21.07
CA GLY A 5 -10.61 12.09 20.24
C GLY A 5 -9.82 13.29 19.71
N ASP A 6 -8.53 13.36 20.04
CA ASP A 6 -7.64 14.44 19.62
C ASP A 6 -7.45 14.43 18.09
N GLY A 7 -8.31 15.16 17.38
CA GLY A 7 -8.25 15.30 15.91
C GLY A 7 -6.94 15.92 15.41
N PHE A 8 -6.16 16.56 16.28
CA PHE A 8 -4.85 17.14 15.96
C PHE A 8 -3.73 16.10 15.93
N ALA A 9 -3.71 15.17 16.89
CA ALA A 9 -2.75 14.06 16.91
C ALA A 9 -2.95 13.16 15.67
N ASN A 10 -4.21 12.89 15.33
CA ASN A 10 -4.54 12.06 14.18
C ASN A 10 -4.17 12.73 12.84
N ARG A 11 -4.33 14.06 12.72
CA ARG A 11 -3.86 14.80 11.52
C ARG A 11 -2.35 14.76 11.36
N GLN A 12 -1.60 14.93 12.45
CA GLN A 12 -0.13 14.91 12.39
C GLN A 12 0.40 13.50 12.07
N GLN A 13 -0.23 12.47 12.64
CA GLN A 13 0.10 11.08 12.32
C GLN A 13 -0.20 10.78 10.85
N PHE A 14 -1.39 11.14 10.36
CA PHE A 14 -1.76 10.96 8.96
C PHE A 14 -0.83 11.70 7.98
N ALA A 15 -0.49 12.96 8.26
CA ALA A 15 0.42 13.74 7.42
C ALA A 15 1.83 13.14 7.37
N ARG A 16 2.33 12.62 8.51
CA ARG A 16 3.63 11.92 8.57
C ARG A 16 3.59 10.61 7.79
N THR A 17 2.52 9.83 7.92
CA THR A 17 2.34 8.57 7.18
C THR A 17 2.27 8.82 5.68
N LEU A 18 1.55 9.85 5.23
CA LEU A 18 1.50 10.22 3.82
C LEU A 18 2.86 10.67 3.28
N THR A 19 3.59 11.48 4.05
CA THR A 19 4.92 11.94 3.66
C THR A 19 5.89 10.76 3.58
N ALA A 20 5.84 9.84 4.55
CA ALA A 20 6.62 8.62 4.53
C ALA A 20 6.27 7.74 3.32
N ALA A 21 4.98 7.53 3.04
CA ALA A 21 4.53 6.77 1.88
C ALA A 21 5.01 7.41 0.56
N HIS A 22 4.96 8.74 0.45
CA HIS A 22 5.48 9.46 -0.71
C HIS A 22 7.00 9.30 -0.88
N LEU A 23 7.76 9.39 0.22
CA LEU A 23 9.20 9.20 0.22
C LEU A 23 9.60 7.75 -0.10
N CYS A 24 8.88 6.77 0.44
CA CYS A 24 9.09 5.35 0.15
C CYS A 24 8.72 4.99 -1.30
N ALA A 25 7.73 5.67 -1.87
CA ALA A 25 7.34 5.46 -3.26
C ALA A 25 8.29 6.14 -4.24
N ALA A 26 9.15 7.09 -3.81
CA ALA A 26 10.07 7.79 -4.70
C ALA A 26 10.94 6.79 -5.49
N PRO A 27 11.11 6.98 -6.82
CA PRO A 27 11.85 6.02 -7.62
C PRO A 27 13.30 5.99 -7.13
N ALA A 28 13.89 4.80 -7.10
CA ALA A 28 15.31 4.67 -6.83
C ALA A 28 16.10 5.47 -7.88
N SER A 29 16.71 6.58 -7.47
CA SER A 29 17.78 7.21 -8.24
C SER A 29 18.87 6.16 -8.45
N LYS A 30 19.36 6.00 -9.68
CA LYS A 30 20.50 5.10 -9.98
C LYS A 30 21.77 5.48 -9.21
N ASP A 31 21.83 6.70 -8.69
CA ASP A 31 22.89 7.17 -7.82
C ASP A 31 22.42 7.13 -6.36
N GLY A 32 23.09 6.31 -5.57
CA GLY A 32 22.71 5.91 -4.22
C GLY A 32 22.41 7.06 -3.26
N ASN A 33 21.56 6.75 -2.28
CA ASN A 33 21.04 7.65 -1.26
C ASN A 33 22.16 8.11 -0.30
N CYS A 34 22.99 9.06 -0.72
CA CYS A 34 24.06 9.62 0.10
C CYS A 34 23.48 10.73 0.99
N THR A 35 23.79 10.68 2.28
CA THR A 35 23.35 11.62 3.34
C THR A 35 23.61 13.10 3.06
N LYS A 36 24.42 13.43 2.04
CA LYS A 36 24.66 14.80 1.56
C LYS A 36 23.45 15.44 0.85
N ASP A 37 22.47 14.67 0.38
CA ASP A 37 21.28 15.21 -0.32
C ASP A 37 20.20 15.79 0.59
N ARG A 38 20.34 15.67 1.92
CA ARG A 38 19.40 16.26 2.89
C ARG A 38 19.25 17.78 2.77
N ARG A 39 20.26 18.50 2.26
CA ARG A 39 20.19 19.96 2.05
C ARG A 39 19.55 20.36 0.71
N LYS A 40 19.38 19.41 -0.23
CA LYS A 40 18.76 19.63 -1.55
C LYS A 40 17.28 19.26 -1.61
N MET A 41 16.68 18.82 -0.50
CA MET A 41 15.22 18.64 -0.42
C MET A 41 14.45 19.97 -0.24
N CYS A 42 15.16 21.09 -0.05
CA CYS A 42 14.53 22.40 -0.03
C CYS A 42 14.23 22.83 -1.48
N GLY A 43 13.00 22.56 -1.91
CA GLY A 43 12.50 22.86 -3.26
C GLY A 43 12.37 21.61 -4.12
N LEU A 44 11.37 20.75 -3.84
CA LEU A 44 11.01 19.56 -4.62
C LEU A 44 10.76 19.89 -6.12
N PRO A 45 11.65 19.53 -7.06
CA PRO A 45 11.37 19.58 -8.50
C PRO A 45 11.08 18.13 -8.95
N GLY A 46 9.85 17.74 -9.29
CA GLY A 46 9.27 18.09 -10.58
C GLY A 46 9.93 17.31 -11.72
N ARG A 47 9.65 15.99 -11.84
CA ARG A 47 9.43 15.31 -13.16
C ARG A 47 9.14 13.81 -13.12
N HIS A 48 9.26 13.11 -12.00
CA HIS A 48 8.64 11.78 -11.86
C HIS A 48 8.21 11.54 -10.41
N ARG A 49 6.90 11.61 -10.16
CA ARG A 49 6.29 11.26 -8.87
C ARG A 49 5.51 9.98 -9.08
N PRO A 50 6.06 8.79 -8.80
CA PRO A 50 5.37 7.51 -8.98
C PRO A 50 4.07 7.41 -8.16
N SER A 51 3.91 8.27 -7.15
CA SER A 51 2.68 8.37 -6.34
C SER A 51 1.73 9.52 -6.76
N SER A 52 1.95 10.21 -7.90
CA SER A 52 1.09 11.36 -8.28
C SER A 52 -0.37 10.94 -8.41
N GLY A 53 -0.63 9.82 -9.09
CA GLY A 53 -1.99 9.29 -9.22
C GLY A 53 -2.65 8.97 -7.87
N VAL A 54 -1.88 8.49 -6.88
CA VAL A 54 -2.40 8.24 -5.53
C VAL A 54 -2.74 9.55 -4.82
N LEU A 55 -1.86 10.55 -4.89
CA LEU A 55 -2.07 11.86 -4.25
C LEU A 55 -3.26 12.61 -4.87
N GLU A 56 -3.41 12.58 -6.18
CA GLU A 56 -4.52 13.22 -6.88
C GLU A 56 -5.87 12.64 -6.44
N VAL A 57 -5.97 11.32 -6.27
CA VAL A 57 -7.18 10.67 -5.76
C VAL A 57 -7.44 11.04 -4.31
N LEU A 58 -6.41 10.98 -3.45
CA LEU A 58 -6.54 11.32 -2.03
C LEU A 58 -6.92 12.78 -1.79
N LEU A 59 -6.44 13.70 -2.63
CA LEU A 59 -6.74 15.13 -2.54
C LEU A 59 -8.05 15.52 -3.26
N GLY A 60 -8.77 14.55 -3.84
CA GLY A 60 -10.01 14.79 -4.59
C GLY A 60 -9.80 15.51 -5.93
N GLN A 61 -8.57 15.56 -6.43
CA GLN A 61 -8.20 16.13 -7.73
C GLN A 61 -8.48 15.18 -8.89
N ALA A 62 -8.58 13.87 -8.60
CA ALA A 62 -9.04 12.84 -9.53
C ALA A 62 -10.20 12.04 -8.92
N SER A 63 -11.24 11.78 -9.71
CA SER A 63 -12.43 11.05 -9.27
C SER A 63 -12.29 9.52 -9.33
N LYS A 64 -11.30 9.01 -10.06
CA LYS A 64 -10.96 7.58 -10.13
C LYS A 64 -9.47 7.37 -10.02
N ALA A 65 -9.08 6.33 -9.27
CA ALA A 65 -7.72 5.83 -9.25
C ALA A 65 -7.28 5.45 -10.67
N ALA A 66 -6.15 6.00 -11.11
CA ALA A 66 -5.55 5.65 -12.39
C ALA A 66 -5.32 4.13 -12.44
N GLY A 67 -5.59 3.53 -13.61
CA GLY A 67 -5.32 2.12 -13.84
C GLY A 67 -3.81 1.87 -13.82
N VAL A 68 -3.38 0.76 -13.21
CA VAL A 68 -1.97 0.36 -13.20
C VAL A 68 -1.72 -0.55 -14.40
N GLU A 69 -0.79 -0.15 -15.28
CA GLU A 69 -0.35 -1.01 -16.38
C GLU A 69 0.38 -2.25 -15.82
N GLY A 70 -0.03 -3.45 -16.23
CA GLY A 70 0.52 -4.72 -15.71
C GLY A 70 -0.33 -5.40 -14.61
N ALA A 71 -1.51 -4.86 -14.30
CA ALA A 71 -2.47 -5.35 -13.30
C ALA A 71 -3.01 -6.79 -13.46
N ASP A 72 -2.65 -7.51 -14.52
CA ASP A 72 -3.42 -8.68 -14.98
C ASP A 72 -3.03 -10.03 -14.34
N ARG A 73 -2.48 -10.03 -13.11
CA ARG A 73 -1.90 -11.26 -12.52
C ARG A 73 -2.41 -11.60 -11.13
N VAL A 74 -3.73 -11.58 -10.93
CA VAL A 74 -4.32 -12.33 -9.82
C VAL A 74 -4.53 -13.77 -10.26
N GLU A 75 -3.63 -14.67 -9.86
CA GLU A 75 -3.73 -16.07 -10.26
C GLU A 75 -4.95 -16.76 -9.62
N ARG A 76 -5.60 -17.67 -10.36
CA ARG A 76 -6.78 -18.43 -9.87
C ARG A 76 -6.57 -19.14 -8.51
N PRO A 77 -5.38 -19.71 -8.19
CA PRO A 77 -5.12 -20.29 -6.87
C PRO A 77 -5.24 -19.29 -5.72
N MET A 78 -4.95 -18.00 -5.97
CA MET A 78 -5.02 -16.95 -4.95
C MET A 78 -6.46 -16.57 -4.58
N LEU A 79 -7.41 -16.84 -5.48
CA LEU A 79 -8.85 -16.58 -5.27
C LEU A 79 -9.57 -17.73 -4.56
N LYS A 80 -8.91 -18.88 -4.36
CA LYS A 80 -9.53 -20.07 -3.76
C LYS A 80 -9.98 -19.79 -2.31
N GLY A 81 -11.25 -20.07 -2.03
CA GLY A 81 -11.84 -19.94 -0.69
C GLY A 81 -12.29 -18.52 -0.31
N LEU A 82 -12.16 -17.55 -1.21
CA LEU A 82 -12.68 -16.20 -1.01
C LEU A 82 -14.15 -16.11 -1.41
N ASN A 83 -14.90 -15.22 -0.77
CA ASN A 83 -16.26 -14.87 -1.21
C ASN A 83 -16.20 -13.83 -2.36
N GLU A 84 -17.37 -13.45 -2.90
CA GLU A 84 -17.43 -12.53 -4.05
C GLU A 84 -16.83 -11.15 -3.73
N SER A 85 -17.20 -10.53 -2.61
CA SER A 85 -16.70 -9.20 -2.26
C SER A 85 -15.19 -9.18 -1.99
N GLN A 86 -14.63 -10.28 -1.49
CA GLN A 86 -13.19 -10.45 -1.32
C GLN A 86 -12.47 -10.64 -2.66
N ARG A 87 -13.08 -11.35 -3.63
CA ARG A 87 -12.56 -11.47 -5.00
C ARG A 87 -12.56 -10.12 -5.71
N GLU A 88 -13.65 -9.37 -5.59
CA GLU A 88 -13.75 -8.00 -6.12
C GLU A 88 -12.65 -7.11 -5.52
N ALA A 89 -12.46 -7.14 -4.19
CA ALA A 89 -11.40 -6.38 -3.54
C ALA A 89 -10.00 -6.72 -4.07
N MET A 90 -9.74 -8.00 -4.36
CA MET A 90 -8.47 -8.42 -4.98
C MET A 90 -8.31 -7.93 -6.41
N ALA A 91 -9.36 -8.03 -7.23
CA ALA A 91 -9.35 -7.55 -8.61
C ALA A 91 -9.09 -6.03 -8.66
N GLU A 92 -9.77 -5.28 -7.79
CA GLU A 92 -9.60 -3.82 -7.71
C GLU A 92 -8.22 -3.42 -7.18
N ALA A 93 -7.66 -4.17 -6.23
CA ALA A 93 -6.29 -3.96 -5.76
C ALA A 93 -5.22 -4.26 -6.80
N ALA A 94 -5.51 -5.11 -7.78
CA ALA A 94 -4.61 -5.35 -8.90
C ALA A 94 -4.74 -4.25 -9.97
N ALA A 95 -5.96 -3.78 -10.25
CA ALA A 95 -6.26 -2.87 -11.35
C ALA A 95 -6.02 -1.38 -11.04
N ARG A 96 -6.14 -0.95 -9.79
CA ARG A 96 -6.15 0.48 -9.41
C ARG A 96 -4.89 0.88 -8.65
N CYS A 97 -4.49 2.16 -8.82
CA CYS A 97 -3.39 2.73 -8.05
C CYS A 97 -3.72 2.94 -6.56
N LEU A 98 -5.01 2.97 -6.20
CA LEU A 98 -5.48 3.09 -4.82
C LEU A 98 -6.77 2.29 -4.65
N THR A 99 -6.78 1.40 -3.66
CA THR A 99 -7.95 0.58 -3.31
C THR A 99 -8.17 0.61 -1.81
N LEU A 100 -9.41 0.89 -1.41
CA LEU A 100 -9.84 0.89 -0.02
C LEU A 100 -10.73 -0.33 0.23
N VAL A 101 -10.29 -1.22 1.12
CA VAL A 101 -11.06 -2.40 1.53
C VAL A 101 -11.67 -2.14 2.90
N GLN A 102 -12.99 -2.14 3.00
CA GLN A 102 -13.74 -1.90 4.24
C GLN A 102 -14.64 -3.09 4.58
N GLY A 103 -14.83 -3.37 5.87
CA GLY A 103 -15.77 -4.37 6.33
C GLY A 103 -15.90 -4.46 7.86
N PRO A 104 -17.04 -4.96 8.39
CA PRO A 104 -17.25 -5.25 9.81
C PRO A 104 -16.14 -6.11 10.46
N PRO A 105 -16.02 -6.16 11.80
CA PRO A 105 -15.10 -7.10 12.45
C PRO A 105 -15.44 -8.55 12.07
N GLY A 106 -14.42 -9.38 11.84
CA GLY A 106 -14.59 -10.79 11.47
C GLY A 106 -14.80 -11.11 9.98
N THR A 107 -14.89 -10.11 9.08
CA THR A 107 -15.14 -10.37 7.63
C THR A 107 -13.91 -10.76 6.80
N GLY A 108 -12.82 -11.17 7.46
CA GLY A 108 -11.62 -11.64 6.75
C GLY A 108 -10.79 -10.54 6.07
N LYS A 109 -10.87 -9.27 6.50
CA LYS A 109 -10.06 -8.16 5.94
C LYS A 109 -8.57 -8.47 5.92
N THR A 110 -8.04 -9.02 7.01
CA THR A 110 -6.63 -9.43 7.10
C THR A 110 -6.31 -10.54 6.10
N THR A 111 -7.21 -11.50 5.92
CA THR A 111 -7.07 -12.57 4.92
C THR A 111 -6.96 -12.00 3.50
N VAL A 112 -7.82 -11.03 3.16
CA VAL A 112 -7.76 -10.34 1.87
C VAL A 112 -6.45 -9.57 1.71
N ALA A 113 -6.02 -8.85 2.75
CA ALA A 113 -4.76 -8.09 2.73
C ALA A 113 -3.55 -9.00 2.46
N VAL A 114 -3.46 -10.14 3.15
CA VAL A 114 -2.42 -11.16 2.93
C VAL A 114 -2.44 -11.67 1.49
N ARG A 115 -3.64 -11.92 0.93
CA ARG A 115 -3.77 -12.40 -0.47
C ARG A 115 -3.37 -11.36 -1.50
N ILE A 116 -3.70 -10.09 -1.27
CA ILE A 116 -3.25 -8.98 -2.12
C ILE A 116 -1.73 -8.85 -2.08
N LEU A 117 -1.14 -8.83 -0.88
CA LEU A 117 0.32 -8.73 -0.70
C LEU A 117 1.06 -9.89 -1.36
N ARG A 118 0.53 -11.12 -1.22
CA ARG A 118 1.06 -12.30 -1.91
C ARG A 118 1.00 -12.15 -3.43
N ALA A 119 -0.11 -11.65 -3.98
CA ALA A 119 -0.25 -11.40 -5.41
C ALA A 119 0.78 -10.36 -5.90
N TRP A 120 0.96 -9.27 -5.17
CA TRP A 120 1.96 -8.25 -5.50
C TRP A 120 3.40 -8.78 -5.40
N ALA A 121 3.70 -9.59 -4.38
CA ALA A 121 5.01 -10.23 -4.24
C ALA A 121 5.29 -11.23 -5.37
N ALA A 122 4.30 -12.03 -5.77
CA ALA A 122 4.43 -12.98 -6.87
C ALA A 122 4.57 -12.28 -8.24
N ALA A 123 3.93 -11.11 -8.41
CA ALA A 123 4.04 -10.32 -9.63
C ALA A 123 5.43 -9.69 -9.84
N GLY A 124 6.31 -9.64 -8.81
CA GLY A 124 7.59 -8.92 -8.87
C GLY A 124 8.83 -9.73 -8.46
N PRO A 125 9.63 -10.16 -9.45
CA PRO A 125 11.07 -9.81 -9.47
C PRO A 125 11.48 -8.86 -10.61
N GLN A 126 10.62 -8.62 -11.61
CA GLN A 126 10.98 -7.84 -12.81
C GLN A 126 10.98 -6.31 -12.59
N ALA A 127 10.44 -5.83 -11.46
CA ALA A 127 10.42 -4.41 -11.10
C ALA A 127 11.52 -3.99 -10.11
N GLY A 128 12.31 -4.93 -9.55
CA GLY A 128 13.39 -4.58 -8.59
C GLY A 128 12.91 -3.89 -7.31
N HIS A 129 11.63 -4.01 -6.95
CA HIS A 129 11.00 -3.30 -5.84
C HIS A 129 10.28 -4.28 -4.91
N GLY A 130 10.54 -4.16 -3.60
CA GLY A 130 9.84 -4.93 -2.56
C GLY A 130 8.46 -4.36 -2.24
N VAL A 131 7.59 -5.17 -1.66
CA VAL A 131 6.26 -4.74 -1.19
C VAL A 131 6.36 -4.26 0.25
N LEU A 132 5.96 -3.01 0.53
CA LEU A 132 5.88 -2.47 1.88
C LEU A 132 4.48 -2.71 2.47
N CYS A 133 4.41 -3.41 3.60
CA CYS A 133 3.21 -3.50 4.42
C CYS A 133 3.44 -2.76 5.74
N ALA A 134 2.50 -1.90 6.14
CA ALA A 134 2.58 -1.13 7.37
C ALA A 134 1.22 -1.10 8.09
N SER A 135 1.26 -0.92 9.41
CA SER A 135 0.08 -0.89 10.28
C SER A 135 0.36 -0.02 11.51
N ASP A 136 -0.70 0.52 12.13
CA ASP A 136 -0.62 1.30 13.38
C ASP A 136 -0.49 0.41 14.64
N SER A 137 -0.53 -0.92 14.50
CA SER A 137 -0.45 -1.88 15.60
C SER A 137 0.48 -3.04 15.30
N ASN A 138 1.38 -3.35 16.24
CA ASN A 138 2.30 -4.49 16.15
C ASN A 138 1.54 -5.81 15.99
N ILE A 139 0.45 -6.02 16.75
CA ILE A 139 -0.37 -7.24 16.63
C ILE A 139 -0.94 -7.41 15.22
N ALA A 140 -1.29 -6.31 14.55
CA ALA A 140 -1.75 -6.37 13.18
C ALA A 140 -0.62 -6.67 12.19
N VAL A 141 0.61 -6.19 12.45
CA VAL A 141 1.80 -6.58 11.68
C VAL A 141 2.06 -8.07 11.85
N ASP A 142 2.09 -8.58 13.08
CA ASP A 142 2.35 -10.00 13.38
C ASP A 142 1.35 -10.92 12.66
N ASN A 143 0.05 -10.59 12.70
CA ASN A 143 -0.98 -11.34 12.00
C ASN A 143 -0.76 -11.40 10.47
N VAL A 144 -0.28 -10.31 9.88
CA VAL A 144 0.02 -10.27 8.43
C VAL A 144 1.29 -11.05 8.12
N VAL A 145 2.34 -10.91 8.95
CA VAL A 145 3.60 -11.66 8.80
C VAL A 145 3.35 -13.17 8.89
N GLU A 146 2.60 -13.63 9.90
CA GLU A 146 2.20 -15.02 10.03
C GLU A 146 1.39 -15.50 8.82
N GLY A 147 0.45 -14.67 8.36
CA GLY A 147 -0.37 -14.97 7.18
C GLY A 147 0.46 -15.15 5.91
N LEU A 148 1.43 -14.27 5.69
CA LEU A 148 2.34 -14.32 4.55
C LEU A 148 3.30 -15.51 4.61
N ALA A 149 3.83 -15.82 5.81
CA ALA A 149 4.68 -16.99 6.02
C ALA A 149 3.94 -18.30 5.70
N ARG A 150 2.66 -18.43 6.09
CA ARG A 150 1.82 -19.58 5.74
C ARG A 150 1.57 -19.72 4.25
N GLU A 151 1.58 -18.62 3.51
CA GLU A 151 1.43 -18.59 2.05
C GLU A 151 2.77 -18.74 1.31
N GLY A 152 3.88 -18.92 2.02
CA GLY A 152 5.21 -19.16 1.46
C GLY A 152 5.92 -17.91 0.91
N VAL A 153 5.52 -16.71 1.35
CA VAL A 153 6.17 -15.45 0.94
C VAL A 153 7.34 -15.15 1.87
N THR A 154 8.48 -14.76 1.31
CA THR A 154 9.62 -14.26 2.09
C THR A 154 9.29 -12.87 2.63
N VAL A 155 9.27 -12.73 3.96
CA VAL A 155 9.03 -11.47 4.67
C VAL A 155 10.30 -11.08 5.42
N VAL A 156 10.59 -9.78 5.50
CA VAL A 156 11.75 -9.19 6.20
C VAL A 156 11.26 -8.21 7.25
#